data_AF-A0A7X6PRR2-F1
#
_entry.id   AF-A0A7X6PRR2-F1
#
_cell.length_a   1.000
_cell.length_b   1.000
_cell.length_c   1.000
_cell.angle_alpha   90.00
_cell.angle_beta   90.00
_cell.angle_gamma   90.00
#
_symmetry.space_group_name_H-M   'P 1'
#
loop_
_entity.id
_entity.type
_entity.pdbx_description
1 polymer ?
#
loop_
_entity_poly.entity_id
_entity_poly.type
_entity_poly.pdbx_seq_one_letter_code
_entity_poly.pdbx_strand_id
1 'polypeptide(L)'
;ASEKHPDATFAKLDTEAHQGLAAALQIQSIPTLMIFRDGIMVYRDAGALPPAALEDLIGQVKALDMEDVRRQVAEANAARDAESQ
;
A
#
# COMPACT_ATOMS: atom_id res chain seq x y z
N ALA A 1 10.66 12.07 4.79
CA ALA A 1 10.01 10.80 5.11
C ALA A 1 10.93 9.83 5.85
N SER A 2 11.87 9.12 5.21
CA SER A 2 12.63 8.01 5.86
C SER A 2 13.31 8.39 7.19
N GLU A 3 14.05 9.50 7.23
CA GLU A 3 14.72 9.96 8.46
C GLU A 3 13.74 10.44 9.55
N LYS A 4 12.51 10.80 9.18
CA LYS A 4 11.50 11.37 10.08
C LYS A 4 10.52 10.33 10.63
N HIS A 5 10.48 9.14 10.03
CA HIS A 5 9.57 8.05 10.42
C HIS A 5 10.37 6.76 10.64
N PRO A 6 11.15 6.68 11.73
CA PRO A 6 11.98 5.50 12.03
C PRO A 6 11.16 4.24 12.32
N ASP A 7 9.86 4.39 12.57
CA ASP A 7 8.88 3.32 12.76
C ASP A 7 8.32 2.77 11.43
N ALA A 8 8.65 3.38 10.29
CA ALA A 8 8.24 2.93 8.97
C ALA A 8 9.44 2.44 8.16
N THR A 9 9.27 1.30 7.48
CA THR A 9 10.29 0.79 6.55
C THR A 9 10.04 1.37 5.17
N PHE A 10 10.99 2.15 4.67
CA PHE A 10 10.98 2.64 3.30
C PHE A 10 11.81 1.71 2.42
N ALA A 11 11.16 1.08 1.45
CA ALA A 11 11.81 0.20 0.50
C ALA A 11 11.63 0.71 -0.93
N LYS A 12 12.67 0.53 -1.75
CA LYS A 12 12.60 0.72 -3.20
C LYS A 12 12.56 -0.65 -3.85
N LEU A 13 11.59 -0.87 -4.73
CA LEU A 13 11.54 -2.04 -5.60
C LEU A 13 12.03 -1.65 -6.99
N ASP A 14 13.12 -2.29 -7.44
CA ASP A 14 13.51 -2.25 -8.84
C ASP A 14 12.67 -3.26 -9.62
N THR A 15 11.74 -2.76 -10.43
CA THR A 15 10.83 -3.61 -11.20
C THR A 15 11.52 -4.31 -12.36
N GLU A 16 12.64 -3.78 -12.86
CA GLU A 16 13.41 -4.39 -13.94
C GLU A 16 14.19 -5.60 -13.42
N ALA A 17 14.80 -5.48 -12.24
CA ALA A 17 15.48 -6.58 -11.57
C ALA A 17 14.52 -7.62 -10.96
N HIS A 18 13.30 -7.21 -10.59
CA HIS A 18 12.33 -8.05 -9.88
C HIS A 18 10.96 -8.14 -10.59
N GLN A 19 10.98 -8.50 -11.88
CA GLN A 19 9.77 -8.55 -12.73
C GLN A 19 8.63 -9.41 -12.17
N GLY A 20 8.94 -10.56 -11.57
CA GLY A 20 7.92 -11.44 -10.98
C GLY A 20 7.19 -10.78 -9.80
N LEU A 21 7.91 -10.05 -8.96
CA LEU A 21 7.31 -9.30 -7.86
C LEU A 21 6.53 -8.10 -8.37
N ALA A 22 7.05 -7.39 -9.39
CA ALA A 22 6.32 -6.31 -10.04
C ALA A 22 5.00 -6.79 -10.66
N ALA A 23 4.99 -7.96 -11.31
CA ALA A 23 3.80 -8.59 -11.87
C ALA A 23 2.80 -9.03 -10.77
N ALA A 24 3.29 -9.66 -9.70
CA ALA A 24 2.45 -10.03 -8.56
C ALA A 24 1.80 -8.81 -7.88
N LEU A 25 2.55 -7.72 -7.80
CA LEU A 25 2.05 -6.42 -7.33
C LEU A 25 1.28 -5.65 -8.41
N GLN A 26 1.12 -6.18 -9.62
CA GLN A 26 0.42 -5.56 -10.75
C GLN A 26 0.94 -4.16 -11.13
N ILE A 27 2.24 -3.91 -11.00
CA ILE A 27 2.85 -2.61 -11.32
C ILE A 27 2.90 -2.45 -12.85
N GLN A 28 2.12 -1.49 -13.37
CA GLN A 28 2.00 -1.21 -14.81
C GLN A 28 2.61 0.14 -15.21
N SER A 29 2.94 0.99 -14.24
CA SER A 29 3.48 2.34 -14.49
C SER A 29 4.48 2.68 -13.38
N ILE A 30 5.54 3.40 -13.74
CA ILE A 30 6.62 3.75 -12.82
C ILE A 30 6.79 5.28 -12.85
N PRO A 31 6.88 5.95 -11.68
CA PRO A 31 6.84 5.39 -10.32
C PRO A 31 5.42 4.98 -9.87
N THR A 32 5.31 3.94 -9.04
CA THR A 32 4.09 3.58 -8.28
C THR A 32 4.42 3.60 -6.79
N LEU A 33 3.61 4.28 -5.99
CA LEU A 33 3.70 4.24 -4.53
C LEU A 33 2.71 3.22 -3.99
N MET A 34 3.17 2.38 -3.06
CA MET A 34 2.33 1.47 -2.29
C MET A 34 2.67 1.61 -0.82
N ILE A 35 1.65 1.55 0.03
CA ILE A 35 1.83 1.54 1.49
C ILE A 35 1.12 0.32 2.05
N PHE A 36 1.87 -0.41 2.86
CA PHE A 36 1.38 -1.58 3.58
C PHE A 36 1.39 -1.29 5.07
N ARG A 37 0.32 -1.70 5.77
CA ARG A 37 0.23 -1.64 7.23
C ARG A 37 -0.31 -2.98 7.72
N ASP A 38 0.40 -3.61 8.66
CA ASP A 38 0.12 -4.97 9.14
C ASP A 38 -0.08 -6.02 8.03
N GLY A 39 0.69 -5.90 6.94
CA GLY A 39 0.58 -6.79 5.78
C GLY A 39 -0.60 -6.51 4.84
N ILE A 40 -1.43 -5.51 5.14
CA ILE A 40 -2.56 -5.07 4.29
C ILE A 40 -2.11 -3.87 3.46
N MET A 41 -2.35 -3.92 2.14
CA MET A 41 -2.13 -2.77 1.26
C MET A 41 -3.25 -1.75 1.52
N VAL A 42 -2.90 -0.60 2.09
CA VAL A 42 -3.86 0.45 2.46
C VAL A 42 -3.84 1.64 1.50
N TYR A 43 -2.79 1.76 0.69
CA TYR A 43 -2.68 2.81 -0.31
C TYR A 43 -1.91 2.31 -1.53
N ARG A 44 -2.36 2.76 -2.71
CA ARG A 44 -1.70 2.53 -3.99
C ARG A 44 -2.02 3.70 -4.92
N ASP A 45 -0.99 4.31 -5.49
CA ASP A 45 -1.16 5.33 -6.52
C ASP A 45 -0.02 5.28 -7.54
N ALA A 46 -0.37 5.48 -8.82
CA ALA A 46 0.58 5.50 -9.92
C ALA A 46 1.05 6.94 -10.14
N GLY A 47 2.16 7.31 -9.50
CA GLY A 47 2.73 8.64 -9.62
C GLY A 47 3.73 8.97 -8.53
N ALA A 48 4.40 10.10 -8.70
CA ALA A 48 5.24 10.68 -7.67
C ALA A 48 4.40 11.66 -6.84
N LEU A 49 4.43 11.48 -5.51
CA LEU A 49 3.82 12.44 -4.58
C LEU A 49 4.82 13.52 -4.18
N PRO A 50 4.41 14.80 -4.08
CA PRO A 50 5.25 15.83 -3.51
C PRO A 50 5.50 15.55 -2.02
N PRO A 51 6.61 16.05 -1.46
CA PRO A 51 7.00 15.73 -0.08
C PRO A 51 5.94 16.03 0.98
N ALA A 52 5.22 17.15 0.86
CA ALA A 52 4.16 17.50 1.81
C ALA A 52 3.01 16.47 1.80
N ALA A 53 2.55 16.09 0.60
CA ALA A 53 1.49 15.10 0.46
C ALA A 53 1.92 13.70 0.96
N LEU A 54 3.20 13.35 0.79
CA LEU A 54 3.73 12.11 1.34
C LEU A 54 3.71 12.10 2.88
N GLU A 55 4.08 13.20 3.53
CA GLU A 55 4.07 13.30 4.99
C GLU A 55 2.62 13.25 5.53
N ASP A 56 1.68 13.96 4.88
CA ASP A 56 0.26 13.90 5.22
C ASP A 56 -0.31 12.49 5.05
N LEU A 57 0.07 11.80 3.97
CA LEU A 57 -0.33 10.42 3.71
C LEU A 57 0.21 9.46 4.78
N ILE A 58 1.47 9.63 5.20
CA ILE A 58 2.05 8.83 6.29
C ILE A 58 1.28 9.08 7.59
N GLY A 59 0.92 10.34 7.89
CA GLY A 59 0.10 10.68 9.05
C GLY A 59 -1.27 9.99 9.03
N GLN A 60 -1.97 10.05 7.89
CA GLN A 60 -3.26 9.37 7.70
C GLN A 60 -3.13 7.85 7.86
N VAL A 61 -2.11 7.24 7.24
CA VAL A 61 -1.90 5.79 7.35
C VAL A 61 -1.62 5.37 8.78
N LYS A 62 -0.89 6.16 9.57
CA LYS A 62 -0.65 5.88 11.00
C LYS A 62 -1.92 6.03 11.85
N ALA A 63 -2.82 6.93 11.46
CA ALA A 63 -4.08 7.17 12.15
C ALA A 63 -5.20 6.18 11.79
N LEU A 64 -5.02 5.36 10.75
CA LEU A 64 -6.01 4.32 10.39
C LEU A 64 -6.32 3.39 11.57
N ASP A 65 -7.60 3.10 11.76
CA ASP A 65 -8.07 2.04 12.64
C ASP A 65 -7.91 0.69 11.93
N MET A 66 -6.90 -0.09 12.34
CA MET A 66 -6.60 -1.36 11.70
C MET A 66 -7.60 -2.46 12.05
N GLU A 67 -8.35 -2.36 13.15
CA GLU A 67 -9.43 -3.31 13.44
C GLU A 67 -10.56 -3.13 12.43
N ASP A 68 -10.92 -1.87 12.16
CA ASP A 68 -11.94 -1.57 11.17
C ASP A 68 -11.50 -1.93 9.75
N VAL A 69 -10.27 -1.60 9.36
CA VAL A 69 -9.71 -1.99 8.05
C VAL A 69 -9.74 -3.51 7.87
N ARG A 70 -9.34 -4.28 8.89
CA ARG A 70 -9.36 -5.75 8.83
C ARG A 70 -10.78 -6.29 8.65
N ARG A 71 -11.76 -5.70 9.35
CA ARG A 71 -13.18 -6.04 9.22
C ARG A 71 -13.65 -5.82 7.78
N GLN A 72 -13.40 -4.64 7.23
CA GLN A 72 -13.79 -4.29 5.86
C GLN A 72 -13.14 -5.21 4.82
N VAL A 73 -11.86 -5.55 4.99
CA VAL A 73 -11.17 -6.49 4.09
C VAL A 73 -11.77 -7.90 4.17
N ALA A 74 -12.09 -8.38 5.37
CA ALA A 74 -12.73 -9.67 5.55
C ALA A 74 -14.13 -9.71 4.91
N GLU A 75 -14.91 -8.64 5.07
CA GLU A 75 -16.23 -8.49 4.45
C GLU A 75 -16.14 -8.43 2.92
N ALA A 76 -15.18 -7.67 2.37
CA ALA A 76 -14.95 -7.56 0.93
C ALA A 76 -14.52 -8.90 0.30
N ASN A 77 -13.68 -9.67 0.99
CA ASN A 77 -13.28 -11.00 0.54
C ASN A 77 -14.47 -11.98 0.58
N ALA A 78 -15.23 -11.99 1.68
CA ALA A 78 -16.42 -12.84 1.79
C ALA A 78 -17.47 -12.52 0.72
N ALA A 79 -17.66 -11.24 0.37
CA ALA A 79 -18.54 -10.83 -0.71
C ALA A 79 -18.06 -11.37 -2.07
N ARG A 80 -16.76 -11.24 -2.39
CA ARG A 80 -16.18 -11.78 -3.63
C ARG A 80 -16.31 -13.29 -3.76
N ASP A 81 -16.13 -14.01 -2.65
CA ASP A 81 -16.25 -15.48 -2.63
C ASP A 81 -17.70 -15.94 -2.81
N ALA A 82 -18.67 -15.14 -2.37
CA ALA A 82 -20.10 -15.39 -2.55
C ALA A 82 -20.59 -15.06 -3.97
N GLU A 83 -20.02 -14.04 -4.63
CA GLU A 83 -20.33 -13.69 -6.03
C GLU A 83 -19.69 -14.66 -7.05
N SER A 84 -18.67 -15.42 -6.64
CA SER A 84 -17.96 -16.39 -7.48
C SER A 84 -18.54 -17.81 -7.43
N GLN A 85 -19.59 -18.03 -6.64
CA GLN A 85 -20.33 -19.29 -6.50
C GLN A 85 -21.71 -19.21 -7.15
#